data_AF-A0A6N9BWT4-F1
#
_entry.id   AF-A0A6N9BWT4-F1
#
_cell.length_a   1.000
_cell.length_b   1.000
_cell.length_c   1.000
_cell.angle_alpha   90.00
_cell.angle_beta   90.00
_cell.angle_gamma   90.00
#
_symmetry.space_group_name_H-M   'P 1'
#
loop_
_entity.id
_entity.type
_entity.pdbx_description
1 polymer ?
#
loop_
_entity_poly.entity_id
_entity_poly.type
_entity_poly.pdbx_seq_one_letter_code
_entity_poly.pdbx_strand_id
1 'polypeptide(L)'
;MPRSKPPRKRKRAATPVRRKPQAQSTPAPIPDRRAMERFLGGLAGGRPEEALRAAQEFMYDAWEAPTKRQRLALVRKALKRSPLCADAYVLLAEETAGSVADAIDLYRRGVEAGELAVGPEAFEDDVGHFWGVLDTRPYMRARSGLAQALWLAEEREDTIAHYRDMLRLNPNDNQGIRYLLAAGWQEMERYDELDVLLEEYAGDGTAAWTYTQALAAFRDSGDSARSRRVLATALKSNRHVPA
;
A
#
# COMPACT_ATOMS: atom_id res chain seq x y z
N MET A 1 -67.61 53.67 5.31
CA MET A 1 -67.84 52.84 4.10
C MET A 1 -66.50 52.69 3.38
N PRO A 2 -65.99 51.47 3.15
CA PRO A 2 -64.54 51.22 3.10
C PRO A 2 -63.91 51.30 1.70
N ARG A 3 -62.63 51.71 1.71
CA ARG A 3 -61.73 51.94 0.57
C ARG A 3 -61.36 50.62 -0.13
N SER A 4 -61.39 50.62 -1.47
CA SER A 4 -60.96 49.52 -2.34
C SER A 4 -59.44 49.29 -2.24
N LYS A 5 -59.04 48.04 -2.03
CA LYS A 5 -57.64 47.59 -2.04
C LYS A 5 -57.23 47.21 -3.48
N PRO A 6 -55.99 47.55 -3.94
CA PRO A 6 -55.52 47.15 -5.26
C PRO A 6 -55.10 45.66 -5.29
N PRO A 7 -55.04 45.01 -6.47
CA PRO A 7 -54.82 43.57 -6.58
C PRO A 7 -53.36 43.18 -6.26
N ARG A 8 -53.21 42.10 -5.49
CA ARG A 8 -51.92 41.46 -5.18
C ARG A 8 -51.30 40.84 -6.44
N LYS A 9 -50.07 41.24 -6.79
CA LYS A 9 -49.24 40.58 -7.81
C LYS A 9 -48.97 39.12 -7.42
N ARG A 10 -49.33 38.17 -8.30
CA ARG A 10 -48.93 36.75 -8.20
C ARG A 10 -47.40 36.63 -8.29
N LYS A 11 -46.77 36.05 -7.26
CA LYS A 11 -45.36 35.62 -7.32
C LYS A 11 -45.24 34.49 -8.36
N ARG A 12 -44.37 34.65 -9.35
CA ARG A 12 -43.97 33.56 -10.26
C ARG A 12 -43.22 32.50 -9.45
N ALA A 13 -43.67 31.25 -9.54
CA ALA A 13 -42.93 30.11 -9.00
C ALA A 13 -41.60 29.96 -9.77
N ALA A 14 -40.50 29.84 -9.04
CA ALA A 14 -39.19 29.58 -9.62
C ALA A 14 -39.16 28.16 -10.19
N THR A 15 -38.77 28.03 -11.45
CA THR A 15 -38.57 26.76 -12.15
C THR A 15 -37.43 25.99 -11.46
N PRO A 16 -37.57 24.68 -11.16
CA PRO A 16 -36.49 23.93 -10.55
C PRO A 16 -35.35 23.77 -11.56
N VAL A 17 -34.19 24.35 -11.24
CA VAL A 17 -32.95 24.13 -11.99
C VAL A 17 -32.56 22.67 -11.80
N ARG A 18 -32.78 21.84 -12.82
CA ARG A 18 -32.23 20.49 -12.92
C ARG A 18 -30.70 20.60 -12.85
N ARG A 19 -30.11 20.29 -11.69
CA ARG A 19 -28.67 20.00 -11.59
C ARG A 19 -28.39 18.81 -12.50
N LYS A 20 -27.60 19.02 -13.56
CA LYS A 20 -27.06 17.92 -14.37
C LYS A 20 -26.24 17.00 -13.45
N PRO A 21 -26.38 15.67 -13.56
CA PRO A 21 -25.48 14.76 -12.86
C PRO A 21 -24.06 15.08 -13.32
N GLN A 22 -23.15 15.35 -12.38
CA GLN A 22 -21.72 15.32 -12.68
C GLN A 22 -21.41 13.90 -13.11
N ALA A 23 -21.10 13.72 -14.39
CA ALA A 23 -20.56 12.47 -14.89
C ALA A 23 -19.29 12.18 -14.08
N GLN A 24 -19.35 11.15 -13.24
CA GLN A 24 -18.16 10.55 -12.67
C GLN A 24 -17.32 10.11 -13.86
N SER A 25 -16.22 10.82 -14.13
CA SER A 25 -15.26 10.40 -15.12
C SER A 25 -14.64 9.11 -14.59
N THR A 26 -15.15 7.96 -15.04
CA THR A 26 -14.50 6.67 -14.85
C THR A 26 -13.05 6.82 -15.30
N PRO A 27 -12.06 6.44 -14.47
CA PRO A 27 -10.67 6.38 -14.93
C PRO A 27 -10.60 5.57 -16.23
N ALA A 28 -9.66 5.93 -17.11
CA ALA A 28 -9.42 5.17 -18.33
C ALA A 28 -9.28 3.68 -17.98
N PRO A 29 -9.81 2.76 -18.82
CA PRO A 29 -9.73 1.33 -18.54
C PRO A 29 -8.27 0.95 -18.39
N ILE A 30 -7.96 0.41 -17.23
CA ILE A 30 -6.62 -0.01 -16.85
C ILE A 30 -6.29 -1.28 -17.66
N PRO A 31 -5.11 -1.41 -18.30
CA PRO A 31 -4.80 -2.52 -19.22
C PRO A 31 -4.65 -3.89 -18.55
N ASP A 32 -5.08 -4.97 -19.22
CA ASP A 32 -4.95 -6.35 -18.74
C ASP A 32 -3.52 -6.91 -18.90
N ARG A 33 -3.20 -8.03 -18.23
CA ARG A 33 -1.88 -8.68 -18.30
C ARG A 33 -1.37 -8.90 -19.73
N ARG A 34 -2.22 -9.43 -20.61
CA ARG A 34 -1.83 -9.70 -22.01
C ARG A 34 -1.54 -8.41 -22.77
N ALA A 35 -2.23 -7.32 -22.47
CA ALA A 35 -1.92 -6.00 -23.01
C ALA A 35 -0.57 -5.48 -22.48
N MET A 36 -0.25 -5.75 -21.21
CA MET A 36 1.06 -5.41 -20.60
C MET A 36 2.21 -6.21 -21.24
N GLU A 37 2.04 -7.52 -21.45
CA GLU A 37 3.03 -8.36 -22.14
C GLU A 37 3.22 -7.96 -23.61
N ARG A 38 2.14 -7.65 -24.33
CA ARG A 38 2.23 -7.13 -25.72
C ARG A 38 2.94 -5.77 -25.80
N PHE A 39 2.81 -4.94 -24.77
CA PHE A 39 3.55 -3.68 -24.69
C PHE A 39 5.06 -3.91 -24.65
N LEU A 40 5.53 -4.92 -23.91
CA LEU A 40 6.93 -5.34 -23.92
C LEU A 40 7.36 -5.92 -25.28
N GLY A 41 6.53 -6.73 -25.91
CA GLY A 41 6.84 -7.37 -27.20
C GLY A 41 6.71 -6.47 -28.45
N GLY A 42 6.08 -5.29 -28.34
CA GLY A 42 5.63 -4.49 -29.48
C GLY A 42 6.46 -3.27 -29.87
N LEU A 43 7.60 -3.00 -29.24
CA LEU A 43 8.28 -1.71 -29.43
C LEU A 43 9.22 -1.66 -30.64
N ALA A 44 8.66 -1.22 -31.76
CA ALA A 44 9.34 -0.37 -32.73
C ALA A 44 9.17 1.10 -32.31
N GLY A 45 10.19 1.70 -31.67
CA GLY A 45 10.35 3.17 -31.61
C GLY A 45 10.78 3.83 -30.28
N GLY A 46 10.79 3.12 -29.14
CA GLY A 46 11.31 3.66 -27.87
C GLY A 46 11.61 2.53 -26.87
N ARG A 47 12.60 2.69 -26.00
CA ARG A 47 12.98 1.63 -25.05
C ARG A 47 11.92 1.56 -23.92
N PRO A 48 11.32 0.38 -23.63
CA PRO A 48 10.27 0.26 -22.61
C PRO A 48 10.66 0.85 -21.24
N GLU A 49 11.93 0.72 -20.87
CA GLU A 49 12.53 1.32 -19.67
C GLU A 49 12.41 2.85 -19.61
N GLU A 50 12.61 3.55 -20.73
CA GLU A 50 12.49 5.01 -20.79
C GLU A 50 11.03 5.45 -20.63
N ALA A 51 10.10 4.66 -21.17
CA ALA A 51 8.68 4.90 -20.97
C ALA A 51 8.30 4.70 -19.50
N LEU A 52 8.79 3.63 -18.87
CA LEU A 52 8.56 3.37 -17.45
C LEU A 52 9.17 4.46 -16.55
N ARG A 53 10.42 4.87 -16.78
CA ARG A 53 11.07 5.95 -16.04
C ARG A 53 10.28 7.26 -16.14
N ALA A 54 9.83 7.62 -17.35
CA ALA A 54 8.98 8.80 -17.55
C ALA A 54 7.59 8.65 -16.88
N ALA A 55 7.05 7.44 -16.77
CA ALA A 55 5.82 7.19 -16.03
C ALA A 55 6.04 7.40 -14.51
N GLN A 56 7.19 6.99 -14.00
CA GLN A 56 7.56 7.15 -12.60
C GLN A 56 7.71 8.62 -12.18
N GLU A 57 8.22 9.50 -13.07
CA GLU A 57 8.27 10.94 -12.80
C GLU A 57 6.88 11.54 -12.50
N PHE A 58 5.85 11.10 -13.22
CA PHE A 58 4.48 11.53 -12.92
C PHE A 58 4.00 11.04 -11.54
N MET A 59 4.54 9.93 -11.04
CA MET A 59 4.18 9.42 -9.71
C MET A 59 4.83 10.24 -8.59
N TYR A 60 6.07 10.70 -8.77
CA TYR A 60 6.68 11.65 -7.85
C TYR A 60 5.86 12.94 -7.75
N ASP A 61 5.46 13.51 -8.89
CA ASP A 61 4.55 14.65 -8.92
C ASP A 61 3.18 14.32 -8.27
N ALA A 62 2.70 13.08 -8.41
CA ALA A 62 1.40 12.68 -7.88
C ALA A 62 1.40 12.62 -6.36
N TRP A 63 2.47 12.16 -5.71
CA TRP A 63 2.53 12.12 -4.25
C TRP A 63 2.60 13.52 -3.63
N GLU A 64 3.19 14.49 -4.32
CA GLU A 64 3.25 15.89 -3.88
C GLU A 64 1.99 16.69 -4.24
N ALA A 65 1.10 16.15 -5.08
CA ALA A 65 -0.06 16.89 -5.54
C ALA A 65 -1.14 17.04 -4.44
N PRO A 66 -1.66 18.26 -4.21
CA PRO A 66 -2.44 18.57 -3.02
C PRO A 66 -3.87 18.02 -3.06
N THR A 67 -4.40 17.68 -4.25
CA THR A 67 -5.77 17.23 -4.39
C THR A 67 -5.86 15.87 -5.07
N LYS A 68 -6.79 15.03 -4.60
CA LYS A 68 -7.14 13.74 -5.21
C LYS A 68 -7.36 13.84 -6.72
N ARG A 69 -8.02 14.91 -7.21
CA ARG A 69 -8.24 15.12 -8.64
C ARG A 69 -6.92 15.27 -9.43
N GLN A 70 -5.95 16.01 -8.90
CA GLN A 70 -4.64 16.18 -9.53
C GLN A 70 -3.83 14.88 -9.47
N ARG A 71 -3.81 14.20 -8.32
CA ARG A 71 -3.18 12.88 -8.17
C ARG A 71 -3.67 11.89 -9.23
N LEU A 72 -4.99 11.74 -9.34
CA LEU A 72 -5.60 10.84 -10.33
C LEU A 72 -5.40 11.30 -11.78
N ALA A 73 -5.12 12.58 -12.04
CA ALA A 73 -4.77 13.03 -13.38
C ALA A 73 -3.34 12.62 -13.76
N LEU A 74 -2.40 12.69 -12.80
CA LEU A 74 -1.01 12.30 -12.97
C LEU A 74 -0.86 10.78 -13.08
N VAL A 75 -1.56 10.02 -12.23
CA VAL A 75 -1.66 8.54 -12.34
C VAL A 75 -2.12 8.10 -13.73
N ARG A 76 -3.14 8.75 -14.30
CA ARG A 76 -3.60 8.43 -15.67
C ARG A 76 -2.54 8.75 -16.73
N LYS A 77 -1.74 9.80 -16.53
CA LYS A 77 -0.60 10.10 -17.41
C LYS A 77 0.50 9.04 -17.28
N ALA A 78 0.81 8.60 -16.06
CA ALA A 78 1.76 7.53 -15.79
C ALA A 78 1.36 6.24 -16.52
N LEU A 79 0.13 5.76 -16.31
CA LEU A 79 -0.37 4.52 -16.96
C LEU A 79 -0.48 4.64 -18.48
N LYS A 80 -0.79 5.82 -19.01
CA LYS A 80 -0.77 6.06 -20.47
C LYS A 80 0.66 6.01 -21.01
N ARG A 81 1.64 6.44 -20.22
CA ARG A 81 3.06 6.44 -20.61
C ARG A 81 3.66 5.05 -20.53
N SER A 82 3.41 4.33 -19.44
CA SER A 82 3.76 2.92 -19.28
C SER A 82 2.71 2.21 -18.43
N PRO A 83 2.12 1.11 -18.93
CA PRO A 83 1.19 0.30 -18.14
C PRO A 83 1.90 -0.49 -17.02
N LEU A 84 3.24 -0.51 -17.02
CA LEU A 84 4.06 -1.20 -16.04
C LEU A 84 4.41 -0.34 -14.81
N CYS A 85 3.86 0.88 -14.70
CA CYS A 85 4.10 1.75 -13.55
C CYS A 85 3.34 1.25 -12.31
N ALA A 86 3.97 0.38 -11.51
CA ALA A 86 3.36 -0.25 -10.33
C ALA A 86 2.81 0.76 -9.32
N ASP A 87 3.53 1.85 -9.06
CA ASP A 87 3.09 2.89 -8.11
C ASP A 87 1.80 3.59 -8.54
N ALA A 88 1.52 3.66 -9.85
CA ALA A 88 0.26 4.22 -10.32
C ALA A 88 -0.94 3.37 -9.86
N TYR A 89 -0.79 2.04 -9.80
CA TYR A 89 -1.81 1.14 -9.28
C TYR A 89 -1.93 1.25 -7.76
N VAL A 90 -0.82 1.42 -7.05
CA VAL A 90 -0.81 1.67 -5.60
C VAL A 90 -1.65 2.90 -5.28
N LEU A 91 -1.37 4.03 -5.92
CA LEU A 91 -2.10 5.26 -5.66
C LEU A 91 -3.57 5.19 -6.14
N LEU A 92 -3.87 4.39 -7.17
CA LEU A 92 -5.27 4.10 -7.52
C LEU A 92 -5.99 3.31 -6.43
N ALA A 93 -5.35 2.30 -5.85
CA ALA A 93 -5.94 1.50 -4.77
C ALA A 93 -6.27 2.40 -3.57
N GLU A 94 -5.31 3.20 -3.13
CA GLU A 94 -5.45 4.12 -1.99
C GLU A 94 -6.55 5.17 -2.22
N GLU A 95 -6.65 5.73 -3.43
CA GLU A 95 -7.55 6.84 -3.70
C GLU A 95 -8.93 6.41 -4.17
N THR A 96 -9.08 5.25 -4.80
CA THR A 96 -10.30 4.92 -5.56
C THR A 96 -10.99 3.63 -5.18
N ALA A 97 -10.34 2.74 -4.43
CA ALA A 97 -10.99 1.50 -4.01
C ALA A 97 -12.26 1.79 -3.20
N GLY A 98 -13.38 1.21 -3.61
CA GLY A 98 -14.65 1.30 -2.90
C GLY A 98 -14.82 0.21 -1.85
N SER A 99 -14.00 -0.83 -1.92
CA SER A 99 -14.02 -2.02 -1.07
C SER A 99 -12.62 -2.63 -0.95
N VAL A 100 -12.45 -3.54 0.01
CA VAL A 100 -11.20 -4.32 0.16
C VAL A 100 -10.92 -5.15 -1.10
N ALA A 101 -11.96 -5.72 -1.72
CA ALA A 101 -11.80 -6.48 -2.96
C ALA A 101 -11.29 -5.60 -4.13
N ASP A 102 -11.79 -4.37 -4.26
CA ASP A 102 -11.30 -3.43 -5.28
C ASP A 102 -9.83 -3.05 -5.03
N ALA A 103 -9.45 -2.86 -3.76
CA ALA A 103 -8.07 -2.58 -3.39
C ALA A 103 -7.15 -3.76 -3.75
N ILE A 104 -7.55 -4.99 -3.44
CA ILE A 104 -6.80 -6.21 -3.78
C ILE A 104 -6.60 -6.32 -5.30
N ASP A 105 -7.63 -6.08 -6.12
CA ASP A 105 -7.49 -6.11 -7.59
C ASP A 105 -6.44 -5.11 -8.08
N LEU A 106 -6.54 -3.86 -7.62
CA LEU A 106 -5.61 -2.81 -8.00
C LEU A 106 -4.17 -3.12 -7.53
N TYR A 107 -3.99 -3.59 -6.29
CA TYR A 107 -2.66 -3.95 -5.80
C TYR A 107 -2.08 -5.18 -6.51
N ARG A 108 -2.87 -6.22 -6.81
CA ARG A 108 -2.39 -7.38 -7.60
C ARG A 108 -1.85 -6.96 -8.95
N ARG A 109 -2.52 -6.01 -9.61
CA ARG A 109 -2.05 -5.47 -10.89
C ARG A 109 -0.80 -4.61 -10.74
N GLY A 110 -0.68 -3.88 -9.64
CA GLY A 110 0.56 -3.18 -9.29
C GLY A 110 1.73 -4.14 -9.09
N VAL A 111 1.51 -5.26 -8.40
CA VAL A 111 2.49 -6.33 -8.20
C VAL A 111 2.89 -6.92 -9.54
N GLU A 112 1.94 -7.34 -10.36
CA GLU A 112 2.19 -7.90 -11.70
C GLU A 112 2.93 -6.92 -12.63
N ALA A 113 2.54 -5.64 -12.62
CA ALA A 113 3.23 -4.58 -13.34
C ALA A 113 4.69 -4.45 -12.88
N GLY A 114 4.90 -4.49 -11.56
CA GLY A 114 6.22 -4.45 -10.94
C GLY A 114 7.08 -5.65 -11.31
N GLU A 115 6.54 -6.86 -11.27
CA GLU A 115 7.28 -8.09 -11.64
C GLU A 115 7.73 -8.04 -13.10
N LEU A 116 6.85 -7.65 -14.00
CA LEU A 116 7.18 -7.48 -15.42
C LEU A 116 8.18 -6.35 -15.68
N ALA A 117 8.12 -5.28 -14.89
CA ALA A 117 9.03 -4.13 -15.00
C ALA A 117 10.44 -4.46 -14.48
N VAL A 118 10.51 -5.18 -13.36
CA VAL A 118 11.76 -5.56 -12.68
C VAL A 118 12.48 -6.67 -13.44
N GLY A 119 11.73 -7.59 -14.05
CA GLY A 119 12.29 -8.72 -14.78
C GLY A 119 12.72 -9.87 -13.85
N PRO A 120 12.78 -11.11 -14.36
CA PRO A 120 13.08 -12.29 -13.55
C PRO A 120 14.51 -12.28 -12.97
N GLU A 121 15.48 -11.68 -13.67
CA GLU A 121 16.89 -11.67 -13.27
C GLU A 121 17.10 -10.96 -11.92
N ALA A 122 16.38 -9.86 -11.69
CA ALA A 122 16.47 -9.14 -10.42
C ALA A 122 15.97 -9.98 -9.23
N PHE A 123 15.04 -10.92 -9.44
CA PHE A 123 14.60 -11.85 -8.39
C PHE A 123 15.63 -12.95 -8.06
N GLU A 124 16.74 -12.99 -8.78
CA GLU A 124 17.91 -13.82 -8.52
C GLU A 124 19.09 -12.97 -8.03
N ASP A 125 19.43 -11.93 -8.79
CA ASP A 125 20.65 -11.14 -8.59
C ASP A 125 20.53 -10.09 -7.46
N ASP A 126 19.35 -9.50 -7.30
CA ASP A 126 19.14 -8.37 -6.37
C ASP A 126 18.51 -8.80 -5.03
N VAL A 127 18.26 -10.11 -4.82
CA VAL A 127 17.70 -10.62 -3.56
C VAL A 127 18.54 -10.15 -2.37
N GLY A 128 17.85 -9.67 -1.32
CA GLY A 128 18.49 -9.05 -0.18
C GLY A 128 18.73 -7.54 -0.33
N HIS A 129 18.61 -7.01 -1.54
CA HIS A 129 18.99 -5.64 -1.89
C HIS A 129 17.87 -4.86 -2.62
N PHE A 130 16.64 -5.40 -2.66
CA PHE A 130 15.51 -4.80 -3.40
C PHE A 130 15.18 -3.36 -2.99
N TRP A 131 15.55 -2.92 -1.79
CA TRP A 131 15.36 -1.53 -1.41
C TRP A 131 16.52 -0.62 -1.84
N GLY A 132 17.72 -1.16 -1.96
CA GLY A 132 18.87 -0.43 -2.49
C GLY A 132 18.74 -0.14 -3.98
N VAL A 133 18.14 -1.07 -4.73
CA VAL A 133 17.83 -0.92 -6.16
C VAL A 133 16.57 -0.06 -6.32
N LEU A 134 16.64 1.04 -7.06
CA LEU A 134 15.51 1.97 -7.19
C LEU A 134 14.36 1.38 -8.00
N ASP A 135 14.68 0.62 -9.03
CA ASP A 135 13.71 0.09 -10.00
C ASP A 135 12.79 -0.99 -9.40
N THR A 136 13.22 -1.64 -8.31
CA THR A 136 12.46 -2.66 -7.57
C THR A 136 11.54 -2.06 -6.50
N ARG A 137 11.70 -0.80 -6.11
CA ARG A 137 10.89 -0.18 -5.04
C ARG A 137 9.39 -0.06 -5.38
N PRO A 138 8.98 0.28 -6.61
CA PRO A 138 7.56 0.29 -6.98
C PRO A 138 6.90 -1.08 -6.78
N TYR A 139 7.59 -2.17 -7.13
CA TYR A 139 7.13 -3.54 -6.87
C TYR A 139 6.96 -3.79 -5.36
N MET A 140 7.97 -3.44 -4.56
CA MET A 140 7.93 -3.63 -3.10
C MET A 140 6.80 -2.84 -2.43
N ARG A 141 6.49 -1.63 -2.91
CA ARG A 141 5.33 -0.85 -2.43
C ARG A 141 4.00 -1.50 -2.82
N ALA A 142 3.85 -1.93 -4.07
CA ALA A 142 2.65 -2.62 -4.52
C ALA A 142 2.39 -3.91 -3.73
N ARG A 143 3.45 -4.67 -3.45
CA ARG A 143 3.36 -5.91 -2.68
C ARG A 143 3.00 -5.66 -1.22
N SER A 144 3.55 -4.61 -0.61
CA SER A 144 3.15 -4.16 0.72
C SER A 144 1.68 -3.80 0.80
N GLY A 145 1.17 -3.08 -0.20
CA GLY A 145 -0.25 -2.71 -0.29
C GLY A 145 -1.15 -3.94 -0.44
N LEU A 146 -0.75 -4.89 -1.30
CA LEU A 146 -1.47 -6.14 -1.48
C LEU A 146 -1.56 -6.95 -0.18
N ALA A 147 -0.43 -7.15 0.52
CA ALA A 147 -0.39 -7.91 1.77
C ALA A 147 -1.30 -7.29 2.83
N GLN A 148 -1.30 -5.95 2.97
CA GLN A 148 -2.19 -5.26 3.89
C GLN A 148 -3.67 -5.40 3.50
N ALA A 149 -3.99 -5.34 2.22
CA ALA A 149 -5.38 -5.52 1.76
C ALA A 149 -5.86 -6.97 1.95
N LEU A 150 -4.99 -7.96 1.75
CA LEU A 150 -5.27 -9.37 2.05
C LEU A 150 -5.50 -9.60 3.54
N TRP A 151 -4.73 -8.93 4.41
CA TRP A 151 -4.96 -8.97 5.85
C TRP A 151 -6.36 -8.45 6.20
N LEU A 152 -6.80 -7.35 5.61
CA LEU A 152 -8.16 -6.83 5.82
C LEU A 152 -9.25 -7.77 5.28
N ALA A 153 -8.92 -8.63 4.33
CA ALA A 153 -9.83 -9.63 3.76
C ALA A 153 -9.82 -10.97 4.52
N GLU A 154 -9.13 -11.08 5.64
CA GLU A 154 -8.96 -12.33 6.40
C GLU A 154 -8.16 -13.43 5.67
N GLU A 155 -7.47 -13.08 4.58
CA GLU A 155 -6.57 -13.98 3.84
C GLU A 155 -5.19 -14.04 4.53
N ARG A 156 -5.18 -14.66 5.71
CA ARG A 156 -4.05 -14.66 6.65
C ARG A 156 -2.79 -15.33 6.06
N GLU A 157 -2.89 -16.57 5.57
CA GLU A 157 -1.72 -17.28 5.04
C GLU A 157 -1.10 -16.62 3.80
N ASP A 158 -1.93 -16.06 2.91
CA ASP A 158 -1.43 -15.30 1.75
C ASP A 158 -0.69 -14.03 2.18
N THR A 159 -1.21 -13.33 3.20
CA THR A 159 -0.53 -12.16 3.79
C THR A 159 0.84 -12.56 4.34
N ILE A 160 0.89 -13.67 5.09
CA ILE A 160 2.11 -14.22 5.68
C ILE A 160 3.14 -14.53 4.60
N ALA A 161 2.73 -15.18 3.52
CA ALA A 161 3.61 -15.49 2.39
C ALA A 161 4.20 -14.21 1.76
N HIS A 162 3.38 -13.18 1.55
CA HIS A 162 3.85 -11.90 1.03
C HIS A 162 4.87 -11.22 1.95
N TYR A 163 4.59 -11.12 3.25
CA TYR A 163 5.52 -10.47 4.18
C TYR A 163 6.85 -11.22 4.28
N ARG A 164 6.82 -12.56 4.34
CA ARG A 164 8.06 -13.36 4.34
C ARG A 164 8.88 -13.16 3.08
N ASP A 165 8.24 -13.13 1.91
CA ASP A 165 8.96 -12.92 0.67
C ASP A 165 9.50 -11.49 0.57
N MET A 166 8.78 -10.49 1.10
CA MET A 166 9.30 -9.12 1.20
C MET A 166 10.55 -9.03 2.10
N LEU A 167 10.59 -9.76 3.22
CA LEU A 167 11.79 -9.83 4.07
C LEU A 167 12.93 -10.60 3.40
N ARG A 168 12.65 -11.65 2.61
CA ARG A 168 13.68 -12.31 1.80
C ARG A 168 14.31 -11.33 0.79
N LEU A 169 13.47 -10.53 0.13
CA LEU A 169 13.92 -9.55 -0.88
C LEU A 169 14.61 -8.34 -0.24
N ASN A 170 14.21 -7.95 0.97
CA ASN A 170 14.78 -6.84 1.74
C ASN A 170 14.87 -7.18 3.25
N PRO A 171 15.90 -7.92 3.68
CA PRO A 171 16.07 -8.34 5.07
C PRO A 171 16.42 -7.18 6.00
N ASN A 172 17.01 -6.09 5.48
CA ASN A 172 17.21 -4.85 6.22
C ASN A 172 15.87 -4.14 6.55
N ASP A 173 14.78 -4.60 5.92
CA ASP A 173 13.41 -4.26 6.23
C ASP A 173 13.16 -2.76 6.39
N ASN A 174 13.50 -2.02 5.34
CA ASN A 174 13.29 -0.59 5.26
C ASN A 174 11.81 -0.18 5.29
N GLN A 175 10.90 -1.11 5.04
CA GLN A 175 9.45 -0.89 5.04
C GLN A 175 8.79 -1.24 6.37
N GLY A 176 9.53 -1.84 7.32
CA GLY A 176 8.99 -2.24 8.62
C GLY A 176 8.04 -3.44 8.56
N ILE A 177 8.19 -4.30 7.56
CA ILE A 177 7.42 -5.54 7.38
C ILE A 177 7.59 -6.48 8.57
N ARG A 178 8.76 -6.51 9.23
CA ARG A 178 8.98 -7.39 10.40
C ARG A 178 7.99 -7.12 11.53
N TYR A 179 7.56 -5.87 11.70
CA TYR A 179 6.58 -5.50 12.74
C TYR A 179 5.19 -6.03 12.38
N LEU A 180 4.80 -5.93 11.11
CA LEU A 180 3.53 -6.46 10.62
C LEU A 180 3.51 -7.99 10.67
N LEU A 181 4.63 -8.63 10.34
CA LEU A 181 4.84 -10.06 10.46
C LEU A 181 4.71 -10.51 11.93
N ALA A 182 5.43 -9.86 12.85
CA ALA A 182 5.36 -10.19 14.26
C ALA A 182 3.95 -10.04 14.84
N ALA A 183 3.24 -8.96 14.50
CA ALA A 183 1.85 -8.75 14.90
C ALA A 183 0.93 -9.84 14.32
N GLY A 184 1.11 -10.19 13.05
CA GLY A 184 0.31 -11.23 12.43
C GLY A 184 0.48 -12.60 13.09
N TRP A 185 1.70 -12.93 13.53
CA TRP A 185 1.99 -14.23 14.13
C TRP A 185 1.39 -14.31 15.53
N GLN A 186 1.38 -13.19 16.25
CA GLN A 186 0.67 -13.09 17.51
C GLN A 186 -0.84 -13.29 17.35
N GLU A 187 -1.46 -12.62 16.37
CA GLU A 187 -2.90 -12.74 16.12
C GLU A 187 -3.29 -14.15 15.69
N MET A 188 -2.41 -14.85 14.97
CA MET A 188 -2.62 -16.24 14.53
C MET A 188 -2.16 -17.28 15.57
N GLU A 189 -1.69 -16.86 16.74
CA GLU A 189 -1.13 -17.73 17.79
C GLU A 189 0.04 -18.63 17.32
N ARG A 190 0.77 -18.18 16.28
CA ARG A 190 1.93 -18.85 15.66
C ARG A 190 3.22 -18.43 16.34
N TYR A 191 3.36 -18.93 17.56
CA TYR A 191 4.38 -18.45 18.50
C TYR A 191 5.79 -18.95 18.21
N ASP A 192 5.93 -20.18 17.71
CA ASP A 192 7.24 -20.72 17.34
C ASP A 192 7.87 -19.89 16.22
N GLU A 193 7.08 -19.51 15.22
CA GLU A 193 7.55 -18.65 14.13
C GLU A 193 7.83 -17.21 14.59
N LEU A 194 7.11 -16.72 15.61
CA LEU A 194 7.36 -15.41 16.18
C LEU A 194 8.72 -15.39 16.88
N ASP A 195 9.03 -16.45 17.63
CA ASP A 195 10.28 -16.56 18.37
C ASP A 195 11.48 -16.61 17.41
N VAL A 196 11.36 -17.32 16.29
CA VAL A 196 12.38 -17.31 15.21
C VAL A 196 12.58 -15.90 14.66
N LEU A 197 11.49 -15.17 14.38
CA LEU A 197 11.58 -13.80 13.86
C LEU A 197 12.22 -12.85 14.88
N LEU A 198 11.87 -12.97 16.15
CA LEU A 198 12.44 -12.16 17.24
C LEU A 198 13.94 -12.39 17.41
N GLU A 199 14.41 -13.62 17.18
CA GLU A 199 15.83 -13.96 17.18
C GLU A 199 16.56 -13.40 15.95
N GLU A 200 15.97 -13.54 14.75
CA GLU A 200 16.52 -13.00 13.50
C GLU A 200 16.76 -11.48 13.58
N TYR A 201 15.85 -10.76 14.24
CA TYR A 201 15.94 -9.31 14.46
C TYR A 201 16.26 -8.95 15.92
N ALA A 202 17.04 -9.76 16.64
CA ALA A 202 17.35 -9.53 18.06
C ALA A 202 18.07 -8.19 18.34
N GLY A 203 18.72 -7.61 17.32
CA GLY A 203 19.39 -6.31 17.41
C GLY A 203 18.47 -5.09 17.33
N ASP A 204 17.17 -5.27 17.07
CA ASP A 204 16.22 -4.17 16.98
C ASP A 204 15.86 -3.64 18.37
N GLY A 205 16.41 -2.46 18.71
CA GLY A 205 16.20 -1.78 19.99
C GLY A 205 14.96 -0.86 20.03
N THR A 206 14.09 -0.88 19.02
CA THR A 206 12.90 -0.04 19.02
C THR A 206 11.94 -0.43 20.14
N ALA A 207 11.12 0.54 20.58
CA ALA A 207 10.09 0.28 21.57
C ALA A 207 9.11 -0.79 21.09
N ALA A 208 8.65 -0.72 19.84
CA ALA A 208 7.75 -1.72 19.28
C ALA A 208 8.35 -3.13 19.43
N TRP A 209 9.61 -3.33 19.01
CA TRP A 209 10.23 -4.65 19.06
C TRP A 209 10.51 -5.16 20.48
N THR A 210 11.06 -4.31 21.34
CA THR A 210 11.39 -4.70 22.72
C THR A 210 10.14 -5.02 23.55
N TYR A 211 9.01 -4.35 23.30
CA TYR A 211 7.74 -4.71 23.92
C TYR A 211 7.14 -5.99 23.35
N THR A 212 7.27 -6.25 22.04
CA THR A 212 6.90 -7.54 21.43
C THR A 212 7.67 -8.69 22.09
N GLN A 213 8.98 -8.55 22.31
CA GLN A 213 9.79 -9.54 23.04
C GLN A 213 9.33 -9.72 24.49
N ALA A 214 8.99 -8.63 25.20
CA ALA A 214 8.50 -8.70 26.57
C ALA A 214 7.16 -9.45 26.67
N LEU A 215 6.24 -9.20 25.73
CA LEU A 215 4.97 -9.89 25.64
C LEU A 215 5.15 -11.38 25.35
N ALA A 216 6.02 -11.73 24.39
CA ALA A 216 6.34 -13.13 24.09
C ALA A 216 6.92 -13.86 25.31
N ALA A 217 7.88 -13.24 26.01
CA ALA A 217 8.47 -13.83 27.22
C ALA A 217 7.45 -14.03 28.35
N PHE A 218 6.50 -13.10 28.50
CA PHE A 218 5.41 -13.22 29.48
C PHE A 218 4.43 -14.33 29.10
N ARG A 219 4.07 -14.45 27.81
CA ARG A 219 3.25 -15.57 27.31
C ARG A 219 3.88 -16.92 27.64
N ASP A 220 5.18 -17.10 27.38
CA ASP A 220 5.86 -18.40 27.57
C ASP A 220 5.94 -18.84 29.03
N SER A 221 6.10 -17.89 29.95
CA SER A 221 6.54 -18.18 31.32
C SER A 221 5.72 -17.50 32.42
N GLY A 222 4.67 -16.77 32.07
CA GLY A 222 3.89 -15.95 32.98
C GLY A 222 4.73 -14.83 33.62
N ASP A 223 4.33 -14.43 34.83
CA ASP A 223 5.08 -13.48 35.66
C ASP A 223 6.31 -14.16 36.31
N SER A 224 7.35 -14.34 35.50
CA SER A 224 8.60 -15.00 35.88
C SER A 224 9.75 -14.02 36.01
N ALA A 225 10.85 -14.47 36.61
CA ALA A 225 12.09 -13.68 36.62
C ALA A 225 12.61 -13.38 35.20
N ARG A 226 12.34 -14.26 34.22
CA ARG A 226 12.71 -14.04 32.81
C ARG A 226 11.87 -12.92 32.21
N SER A 227 10.54 -13.02 32.25
CA SER A 227 9.65 -12.03 31.63
C SER A 227 9.77 -10.65 32.28
N ARG A 228 9.93 -10.56 33.61
CA ARG A 228 10.21 -9.29 34.30
C ARG A 228 11.52 -8.63 33.87
N ARG A 229 12.57 -9.41 33.59
CA ARG A 229 13.84 -8.87 33.07
C ARG A 229 13.68 -8.31 31.66
N VAL A 230 13.00 -9.02 30.78
CA VAL A 230 12.75 -8.55 29.40
C VAL A 230 11.86 -7.30 29.41
N LEU A 231 10.81 -7.29 30.24
CA LEU A 231 9.98 -6.10 30.44
C LEU A 231 10.79 -4.91 30.95
N ALA A 232 11.69 -5.11 31.91
CA ALA A 232 12.55 -4.02 32.40
C ALA A 232 13.46 -3.43 31.30
N THR A 233 13.90 -4.24 30.33
CA THR A 233 14.62 -3.76 29.13
C THR A 233 13.70 -2.92 28.24
N ALA A 234 12.46 -3.40 27.98
CA ALA A 234 11.47 -2.68 27.19
C ALA A 234 11.09 -1.31 27.82
N LEU A 235 10.86 -1.26 29.13
CA LEU A 235 10.58 -0.01 29.85
C LEU A 235 11.72 1.02 29.74
N LYS A 236 12.97 0.55 29.63
CA LYS A 236 14.16 1.41 29.47
C LYS A 236 14.36 1.88 28.03
N SER A 237 13.88 1.12 27.04
CA SER A 237 14.07 1.46 25.62
C SER A 237 13.31 2.74 25.25
N ASN A 238 12.17 3.00 25.89
CA ASN A 238 11.46 4.26 25.72
C ASN A 238 10.62 4.63 26.96
N ARG A 239 11.07 5.67 27.69
CA ARG A 239 10.40 6.19 28.90
C ARG A 239 8.99 6.77 28.67
N HIS A 240 8.60 7.01 27.42
CA HIS A 240 7.31 7.62 27.08
C HIS A 240 6.21 6.60 26.79
N VAL A 241 6.54 5.30 26.65
CA VAL A 241 5.55 4.26 26.36
C VAL A 241 4.70 3.85 27.57
N PRO A 242 5.25 3.71 28.80
CA PRO A 242 4.46 3.37 29.99
C PRO A 242 3.69 4.54 30.60
N ALA A 243 3.83 5.75 30.06
CA ALA A 243 3.46 7.01 30.70
C ALA A 243 1.96 7.33 30.56
#